data_AF-A0A821RF30-F1
#
_entry.id   AF-A0A821RF30-F1
#
_cell.length_a   1.000
_cell.length_b   1.000
_cell.length_c   1.000
_cell.angle_alpha   90.00
_cell.angle_beta   90.00
_cell.angle_gamma   90.00
#
_symmetry.space_group_name_H-M   'P 1'
#
loop_
_entity.id
_entity.type
_entity.pdbx_description
1 polymer ?
#
loop_
_entity_poly.entity_id
_entity_poly.type
_entity_poly.pdbx_seq_one_letter_code
_entity_poly.pdbx_strand_id
1 'polypeptide(L)'
;MILEIINSCLTHTLRYNVNLIYALLYNREIFDYYRTHPSFQDILRNIDTTITFFAEKIDQLKYRSAEYVKETLETSVKQFPLDRLK
;
A
#
# COMPACT_ATOMS: atom_id res chain seq x y z
N MET A 1 0.04 12.93 12.16
CA MET A 1 0.97 13.57 11.21
C MET A 1 1.60 12.56 10.24
N ILE A 2 2.34 11.53 10.69
CA ILE A 2 2.93 10.53 9.75
C ILE A 2 1.86 9.73 8.99
N LEU A 3 0.82 9.24 9.66
CA LEU A 3 -0.28 8.52 8.98
C LEU A 3 -0.97 9.38 7.92
N GLU A 4 -1.17 10.67 8.20
CA GLU A 4 -1.72 11.63 7.23
C GLU A 4 -0.80 11.83 6.01
N ILE A 5 0.52 11.87 6.23
CA ILE A 5 1.50 11.96 5.14
C ILE A 5 1.43 10.70 4.27
N ILE A 6 1.38 9.52 4.90
CA ILE A 6 1.21 8.25 4.18
C ILE A 6 -0.10 8.29 3.38
N ASN A 7 -1.20 8.71 4.00
CA ASN A 7 -2.51 8.81 3.34
C ASN A 7 -2.46 9.73 2.12
N SER A 8 -1.88 10.91 2.27
CA SER A 8 -1.69 11.86 1.16
C SER A 8 -0.87 11.25 0.03
N CYS A 9 0.19 10.50 0.35
CA CYS A 9 0.96 9.78 -0.66
C CYS A 9 0.12 8.69 -1.36
N LEU A 10 -0.67 7.91 -0.62
CA LEU A 10 -1.55 6.88 -1.18
C LEU A 10 -2.58 7.48 -2.16
N THR A 11 -3.17 8.61 -1.80
CA THR A 11 -4.25 9.22 -2.58
C THR A 11 -3.74 10.04 -3.78
N HIS A 12 -2.57 10.69 -3.66
CA HIS A 12 -2.13 11.65 -4.66
C HIS A 12 -0.88 11.25 -5.44
N THR A 13 0.04 10.48 -4.84
CA THR A 13 1.37 10.25 -5.44
C THR A 13 1.77 8.79 -5.56
N LEU A 14 0.87 7.84 -5.22
CA LEU A 14 1.15 6.41 -5.19
C LEU A 14 1.75 5.87 -6.48
N ARG A 15 1.25 6.33 -7.63
CA ARG A 15 1.74 5.94 -8.98
C ARG A 15 3.19 6.31 -9.23
N TYR A 16 3.70 7.32 -8.54
CA TYR A 16 5.08 7.80 -8.65
C TYR A 16 5.96 7.29 -7.51
N ASN A 17 5.39 6.59 -6.52
CA ASN A 17 6.09 6.19 -5.31
C ASN A 17 5.88 4.70 -5.00
N VAL A 18 6.39 3.85 -5.88
CA VAL A 18 6.32 2.39 -5.73
C VAL A 18 7.10 1.88 -4.51
N ASN A 19 8.17 2.59 -4.13
CA ASN A 19 8.94 2.26 -2.92
C ASN A 19 8.10 2.37 -1.65
N LEU A 20 7.12 3.29 -1.61
CA LEU A 20 6.18 3.36 -0.50
C LEU A 20 5.34 2.08 -0.40
N ILE A 21 4.85 1.55 -1.52
CA ILE A 21 4.08 0.28 -1.54
C ILE A 21 4.92 -0.85 -0.95
N TYR A 22 6.19 -0.95 -1.38
CA TYR A 22 7.12 -1.95 -0.85
C TYR A 22 7.31 -1.81 0.66
N ALA A 23 7.52 -0.58 1.14
CA ALA A 23 7.67 -0.30 2.57
C ALA A 23 6.42 -0.64 3.38
N LEU A 24 5.22 -0.37 2.85
CA LEU A 24 3.95 -0.71 3.49
C LEU A 24 3.74 -2.22 3.59
N LEU A 25 4.04 -2.97 2.52
CA LEU A 25 3.96 -4.43 2.52
C LEU A 25 4.90 -5.06 3.55
N TYR A 26 6.14 -4.56 3.63
CA TYR A 26 7.15 -5.06 4.55
C TYR A 26 6.81 -4.75 6.02
N ASN A 27 6.30 -3.54 6.29
CA ASN A 27 6.05 -3.06 7.65
C ASN A 27 4.57 -3.10 8.06
N ARG A 28 3.74 -3.94 7.42
CA ARG A 28 2.28 -3.93 7.60
C ARG A 28 1.82 -4.03 9.06
N GLU A 29 2.56 -4.78 9.88
CA GLU A 29 2.22 -5.06 11.27
C GLU A 29 2.31 -3.81 12.17
N ILE A 30 3.09 -2.80 11.77
CA ILE A 30 3.18 -1.53 12.53
C ILE A 30 1.82 -0.82 12.58
N PHE A 31 0.97 -1.04 11.59
CA PHE A 31 -0.35 -0.41 11.53
C PHE A 31 -1.36 -1.01 12.53
N ASP A 32 -1.09 -2.22 13.03
CA ASP A 32 -1.98 -2.91 13.97
C ASP A 32 -2.11 -2.15 15.30
N TYR A 33 -1.05 -1.44 15.72
CA TYR A 33 -1.04 -0.59 16.91
C TYR A 33 -2.09 0.54 16.85
N TYR A 34 -2.44 1.02 15.65
CA TYR A 34 -3.34 2.15 15.47
C TYR A 34 -4.81 1.74 15.32
N ARG A 35 -5.11 0.44 15.20
CA ARG A 35 -6.46 -0.08 14.90
C ARG A 35 -7.51 0.27 15.95
N THR A 36 -7.11 0.51 17.19
CA THR A 36 -8.04 0.88 18.28
C THR A 36 -8.39 2.36 18.30
N HIS A 37 -7.65 3.20 17.55
CA HIS A 37 -7.87 4.65 17.57
C HIS A 37 -8.94 5.05 16.52
N PRO A 38 -10.08 5.62 16.93
CA PRO A 38 -11.19 5.92 16.01
C PRO A 38 -10.81 6.92 14.91
N SER A 39 -9.97 7.91 15.22
CA SER A 39 -9.57 8.94 14.26
C SER A 39 -8.70 8.43 13.10
N PHE A 40 -8.17 7.20 13.17
CA PHE A 40 -7.29 6.65 12.14
C PHE A 40 -7.98 5.61 11.26
N GLN A 41 -9.27 5.31 11.48
CA GLN A 41 -9.95 4.22 10.78
C GLN A 41 -9.97 4.41 9.26
N ASP A 42 -10.22 5.63 8.77
CA ASP A 42 -10.23 5.90 7.32
C ASP A 42 -8.83 5.78 6.71
N ILE A 43 -7.79 6.26 7.40
CA ILE A 43 -6.40 6.14 6.94
C ILE A 43 -5.95 4.67 6.94
N LEU A 44 -6.27 3.93 8.00
CA LEU A 44 -5.94 2.51 8.10
C LEU A 44 -6.67 1.71 7.02
N ARG A 45 -7.93 2.03 6.72
CA ARG A 45 -8.67 1.43 5.61
C ARG A 45 -7.97 1.67 4.27
N ASN A 46 -7.45 2.88 4.03
CA ASN A 46 -6.71 3.18 2.80
C ASN A 46 -5.43 2.36 2.72
N ILE A 47 -4.67 2.29 3.82
CA ILE A 47 -3.45 1.48 3.93
C ILE A 47 -3.75 0.00 3.70
N ASP A 48 -4.77 -0.57 4.36
CA ASP A 48 -5.17 -1.97 4.23
C ASP A 48 -5.63 -2.29 2.81
N THR A 49 -6.37 -1.38 2.18
CA THR A 49 -6.81 -1.52 0.78
C THR A 49 -5.61 -1.58 -0.17
N THR A 50 -4.63 -0.70 0.03
CA THR A 50 -3.37 -0.70 -0.72
C THR A 50 -2.60 -2.01 -0.49
N ILE A 51 -2.34 -2.37 0.77
CA ILE A 51 -1.56 -3.56 1.13
C ILE A 51 -2.21 -4.82 0.55
N THR A 52 -3.52 -4.99 0.74
CA THR A 52 -4.26 -6.17 0.25
C THR A 52 -4.13 -6.33 -1.25
N PHE A 53 -4.40 -5.25 -2.01
CA PHE A 53 -4.31 -5.29 -3.48
C PHE A 53 -2.91 -5.69 -3.97
N PHE A 54 -1.85 -5.10 -3.41
CA PHE A 54 -0.49 -5.39 -3.88
C PHE A 54 0.06 -6.71 -3.35
N ALA A 55 -0.36 -7.16 -2.17
CA ALA A 55 -0.03 -8.48 -1.65
C ALA A 55 -0.56 -9.58 -2.59
N GLU A 56 -1.83 -9.47 -3.02
CA GLU A 56 -2.42 -10.41 -3.99
C GLU A 56 -1.64 -10.47 -5.30
N LYS A 57 -1.13 -9.33 -5.80
CA LYS A 57 -0.32 -9.28 -7.02
C LYS A 57 1.03 -9.96 -6.83
N ILE A 58 1.66 -9.81 -5.66
CA ILE A 58 2.93 -10.47 -5.34
C ILE A 58 2.74 -11.96 -5.11
N ASP A 59 1.63 -12.37 -4.50
CA ASP A 59 1.35 -13.79 -4.25
C ASP A 59 1.13 -14.59 -5.54
N GLN A 60 0.75 -13.92 -6.64
CA GLN A 60 0.67 -14.51 -7.98
C GLN A 60 2.04 -14.73 -8.63
N LEU A 61 3.12 -14.18 -8.07
CA LEU A 61 4.46 -14.36 -8.61
C LEU A 61 5.01 -15.75 -8.30
N LYS A 62 5.38 -16.47 -9.36
CA LYS A 62 6.09 -17.75 -9.25
C LYS A 62 7.46 -17.62 -8.58
N TYR A 63 8.13 -16.47 -8.76
CA TYR A 63 9.44 -16.16 -8.18
C TYR A 63 9.42 -14.77 -7.55
N ARG A 64 9.84 -14.67 -6.28
CA ARG A 64 9.87 -13.41 -5.52
C ARG A 64 11.27 -12.82 -5.45
N SER A 65 11.92 -12.63 -6.60
CA SER A 65 13.14 -11.81 -6.62
C SER A 65 12.77 -10.33 -6.41
N ALA A 66 13.68 -9.55 -5.85
CA ALA A 66 13.45 -8.12 -5.64
C ALA A 66 13.12 -7.39 -6.96
N GLU A 67 13.73 -7.82 -8.07
CA GLU A 67 13.51 -7.26 -9.40
C GLU A 67 12.10 -7.55 -9.91
N TYR A 68 11.65 -8.82 -9.84
CA TYR A 68 10.29 -9.19 -10.26
C TYR A 68 9.21 -8.55 -9.38
N VAL A 69 9.45 -8.44 -8.06
CA VAL A 69 8.53 -7.75 -7.15
C VAL A 69 8.39 -6.28 -7.57
N LYS A 70 9.51 -5.59 -7.81
CA LYS A 70 9.49 -4.18 -8.23
C LYS A 70 8.76 -3.98 -9.55
N GLU A 71 9.06 -4.79 -10.56
CA GLU A 71 8.39 -4.74 -11.87
C GLU A 71 6.87 -4.97 -11.76
N THR A 72 6.49 -5.92 -10.91
CA THR A 72 5.08 -6.25 -10.64
C THR A 72 4.36 -5.08 -9.99
N LEU A 73 4.98 -4.41 -9.03
CA LEU A 73 4.41 -3.24 -8.37
C LEU A 73 4.28 -2.06 -9.35
N GLU A 74 5.31 -1.77 -10.16
CA GLU A 74 5.29 -0.72 -11.19
C GLU A 74 4.21 -0.94 -12.25
N THR A 75 3.91 -2.20 -12.58
CA THR A 75 2.83 -2.55 -13.51
C THR A 75 1.47 -2.47 -12.83
N SER A 76 1.35 -3.01 -11.61
CA SER A 76 0.08 -3.11 -10.88
C SER A 76 -0.42 -1.76 -10.38
N VAL A 77 0.46 -0.79 -10.09
CA VAL A 77 0.06 0.54 -9.60
C VAL A 77 -0.77 1.32 -10.64
N LYS A 78 -0.59 1.02 -11.93
CA LYS A 78 -1.41 1.58 -13.02
C LYS A 78 -2.85 1.06 -13.00
N GLN A 79 -3.06 -0.14 -12.45
CA GLN A 79 -4.35 -0.81 -12.32
C GLN A 79 -5.00 -0.56 -10.95
N PHE A 80 -4.31 0.12 -10.03
CA PHE A 80 -4.82 0.35 -8.70
C PHE A 80 -6.03 1.31 -8.74
N PRO A 81 -7.20 0.91 -8.21
CA PRO A 81 -8.41 1.71 -8.22
C PRO A 81 -8.34 2.79 -7.11
N LEU A 82 -7.77 3.95 -7.45
CA LEU A 82 -7.61 5.09 -6.52
C LEU A 82 -8.96 5.61 -5.98
N ASP A 83 -10.05 5.38 -6.70
CA ASP A 83 -11.43 5.67 -6.29
C ASP A 83 -11.88 4.90 -5.04
N ARG A 84 -11.17 3.83 -4.66
CA ARG A 84 -11.43 3.09 -3.42
C ARG A 84 -10.85 3.75 -2.17
N LEU A 85 -9.95 4.72 -2.34
CA LEU A 85 -9.37 5.47 -1.22
C LEU A 85 -10.29 6.62 -0.81
N LYS A 86 -10.43 6.83 0.50
CA LYS A 86 -11.24 7.90 1.09
C LYS A 86 -10.42 9.11 1.51
#